data_AF-A0AAD6A7P7-F1
#
_entry.id   AF-A0AAD6A7P7-F1
#
_cell.length_a   1.000
_cell.length_b   1.000
_cell.length_c   1.000
_cell.angle_alpha   90.00
_cell.angle_beta   90.00
_cell.angle_gamma   90.00
#
_symmetry.space_group_name_H-M   'P 1'
#
loop_
_entity.id
_entity.type
_entity.pdbx_description
1 polymer ?
#
loop_
_entity_poly.entity_id
_entity_poly.type
_entity_poly.pdbx_seq_one_letter_code
_entity_poly.pdbx_strand_id
1 'polypeptide(L)'
;MIIRTVSKDPRTTRGDLVNDLQRAGTKVTKATISNTLRRQGLTSCSARCVPLLKPVHVQARLKFAREHLDDPEEDWENVIWYYLNIDMFGKELDPVRQQFLCHLQRHTATLKGHVMCQVFLHPPLWKPMVEFCRNILNVELVKEYTEQCVLESDVI
;
A
#
# COMPACT_ATOMS: atom_id res chain seq x y z
N MET A 1 -32.10 -18.08 -8.28
CA MET A 1 -32.09 -16.61 -8.45
C MET A 1 -30.90 -15.99 -7.71
N ILE A 2 -30.81 -16.12 -6.38
CA ILE A 2 -29.77 -15.51 -5.53
C ILE A 2 -28.33 -15.77 -6.01
N ILE A 3 -27.95 -17.02 -6.26
CA ILE A 3 -26.57 -17.38 -6.66
C ILE A 3 -26.17 -16.69 -7.96
N ARG A 4 -27.03 -16.74 -8.99
CA ARG A 4 -26.78 -16.11 -10.29
C ARG A 4 -26.59 -14.59 -10.16
N THR A 5 -27.36 -13.92 -9.30
CA THR A 5 -27.22 -12.49 -9.05
C THR A 5 -25.86 -12.18 -8.43
N VAL A 6 -25.48 -12.90 -7.36
CA VAL A 6 -24.20 -12.68 -6.67
C VAL A 6 -23.00 -13.06 -7.54
N SER A 7 -23.11 -14.09 -8.39
CA SER A 7 -22.06 -14.45 -9.34
C SER A 7 -21.88 -13.41 -10.45
N LYS A 8 -22.97 -12.77 -10.91
CA LYS A 8 -22.92 -11.72 -11.93
C LYS A 8 -22.36 -10.42 -11.36
N ASP A 9 -22.80 -10.03 -10.17
CA ASP A 9 -22.29 -8.87 -9.46
C ASP A 9 -21.94 -9.23 -8.00
N PRO A 10 -20.65 -9.52 -7.73
CA PRO A 10 -20.18 -9.83 -6.38
C PRO A 10 -20.33 -8.69 -5.36
N ARG A 11 -20.65 -7.47 -5.81
CA ARG A 11 -20.92 -6.32 -4.92
C ARG A 11 -22.36 -6.29 -4.40
N THR A 12 -23.24 -7.15 -4.92
CA THR A 12 -24.63 -7.24 -4.47
C THR A 12 -24.68 -7.51 -2.97
N THR A 13 -25.35 -6.64 -2.21
CA THR A 13 -25.43 -6.80 -0.76
C THR A 13 -26.57 -7.75 -0.37
N ARG A 14 -26.52 -8.25 0.87
CA ARG A 14 -27.64 -9.00 1.45
C ARG A 14 -28.93 -8.17 1.51
N GLY A 15 -28.82 -6.84 1.61
CA GLY A 15 -29.98 -5.94 1.59
C GLY A 15 -30.65 -5.91 0.22
N ASP A 16 -29.85 -5.77 -0.84
CA ASP A 16 -30.34 -5.77 -2.22
C ASP A 16 -31.06 -7.08 -2.54
N LEU A 17 -30.49 -8.22 -2.12
CA LEU A 17 -31.11 -9.52 -2.29
C LEU A 17 -32.43 -9.67 -1.53
N VAL A 18 -32.57 -9.09 -0.34
CA VAL A 18 -33.86 -9.06 0.38
C VAL A 18 -34.89 -8.27 -0.42
N ASN A 19 -34.52 -7.08 -0.91
CA ASN A 19 -35.42 -6.21 -1.65
C ASN A 19 -35.89 -6.85 -2.97
N ASP A 20 -34.97 -7.49 -3.71
CA ASP A 20 -35.28 -8.19 -4.96
C ASP A 20 -36.26 -9.35 -4.76
N LEU A 21 -36.04 -10.14 -3.70
CA LEU A 21 -36.91 -11.27 -3.37
C LEU A 21 -38.28 -10.79 -2.90
N GLN A 22 -38.33 -9.72 -2.10
CA GLN A 22 -39.58 -9.13 -1.65
C GLN A 22 -40.40 -8.59 -2.84
N ARG A 23 -39.75 -7.98 -3.84
CA ARG A 23 -40.40 -7.54 -5.08
C ARG A 23 -40.98 -8.70 -5.89
N ALA A 24 -40.36 -9.88 -5.82
CA ALA A 24 -40.87 -11.11 -6.40
C ALA A 24 -41.93 -11.82 -5.52
N GLY A 25 -42.42 -11.17 -4.46
CA GLY A 25 -43.42 -11.73 -3.55
C GLY A 25 -42.88 -12.71 -2.50
N THR A 26 -41.55 -12.85 -2.39
CA THR A 26 -40.90 -13.77 -1.45
C THR A 26 -40.28 -13.01 -0.28
N LYS A 27 -40.87 -13.10 0.91
CA LYS A 27 -40.31 -12.48 2.12
C LYS A 27 -39.23 -13.38 2.73
N VAL A 28 -37.99 -12.91 2.75
CA VAL A 28 -36.85 -13.61 3.36
C VAL A 28 -36.10 -12.72 4.34
N THR A 29 -35.39 -13.34 5.30
CA THR A 29 -34.50 -12.62 6.21
C THR A 29 -33.06 -12.60 5.67
N LYS A 30 -32.26 -11.60 6.08
CA LYS A 30 -30.82 -11.53 5.77
C LYS A 30 -30.06 -12.78 6.24
N ALA A 31 -30.50 -13.40 7.35
CA ALA A 31 -29.90 -14.63 7.88
C ALA A 31 -30.12 -15.81 6.93
N THR A 32 -31.34 -15.97 6.40
CA THR A 32 -31.65 -17.00 5.39
C THR A 32 -30.75 -16.85 4.17
N ILE A 33 -30.62 -15.63 3.64
CA ILE A 33 -29.74 -15.35 2.50
C ILE A 33 -28.29 -15.69 2.83
N SER A 34 -27.80 -15.27 3.99
CA SER A 34 -26.42 -15.54 4.42
C SER A 34 -26.14 -17.05 4.51
N ASN A 35 -27.08 -17.82 5.08
CA ASN A 35 -26.95 -19.26 5.21
C ASN A 35 -27.01 -19.96 3.84
N THR A 36 -27.89 -19.51 2.95
CA THR A 36 -27.96 -20.03 1.57
C THR A 36 -26.67 -19.76 0.81
N LEU A 37 -26.10 -18.55 0.90
CA LEU A 37 -24.83 -18.22 0.26
C LEU A 37 -23.68 -19.06 0.81
N ARG A 38 -23.59 -19.21 2.13
CA ARG A 38 -22.54 -20.04 2.79
C ARG A 38 -22.64 -21.52 2.41
N ARG A 39 -23.84 -22.09 2.33
CA ARG A 39 -24.05 -23.48 1.85
C ARG A 39 -23.55 -23.70 0.42
N GLN A 40 -23.45 -22.63 -0.35
CA GLN A 40 -22.96 -22.64 -1.73
C GLN A 40 -21.47 -22.23 -1.81
N GLY A 41 -20.77 -22.11 -0.68
CA GLY A 41 -19.36 -21.71 -0.63
C GLY A 41 -19.12 -20.23 -0.88
N LEU A 42 -20.17 -19.41 -0.98
CA LEU A 42 -20.04 -17.97 -1.20
C LEU A 42 -19.89 -17.25 0.15
N THR A 43 -18.74 -16.60 0.33
CA THR A 43 -18.40 -15.80 1.50
C THR A 43 -18.28 -14.33 1.14
N SER A 44 -18.42 -13.45 2.13
CA SER A 44 -18.14 -12.03 1.95
C SER A 44 -16.63 -11.83 1.73
N CYS A 45 -16.29 -10.93 0.81
CA CYS A 45 -14.92 -10.48 0.60
C CYS A 45 -14.83 -8.96 0.69
N SER A 46 -13.68 -8.46 1.13
CA SER A 46 -13.35 -7.04 1.03
C SER A 46 -12.77 -6.77 -0.35
N ALA A 47 -13.23 -5.72 -1.02
CA ALA A 47 -12.61 -5.29 -2.26
C ALA A 47 -11.14 -4.92 -1.99
N ARG A 48 -10.22 -5.42 -2.82
CA ARG A 48 -8.81 -5.06 -2.71
C ARG A 48 -8.63 -3.60 -3.13
N CYS A 49 -8.02 -2.78 -2.26
CA CYS A 49 -7.62 -1.42 -2.59
C CYS A 49 -6.42 -1.46 -3.55
N VAL A 50 -6.70 -1.46 -4.86
CA VAL A 50 -5.67 -1.40 -5.90
C VAL A 50 -5.67 -0.01 -6.54
N PRO A 51 -4.50 0.52 -6.94
CA PRO A 51 -4.45 1.75 -7.72
C PRO A 51 -5.27 1.61 -9.00
N LEU A 52 -6.08 2.63 -9.32
CA LEU A 52 -6.85 2.67 -10.56
C LEU A 52 -5.91 2.98 -11.73
N LEU A 53 -5.62 1.97 -12.54
CA LEU A 53 -4.75 2.12 -13.71
C LEU A 53 -5.56 2.52 -14.93
N LYS A 54 -5.07 3.54 -15.65
CA LYS A 54 -5.57 3.87 -16.98
C LYS A 54 -5.15 2.77 -17.97
N PRO A 55 -5.91 2.54 -19.06
CA PRO A 55 -5.55 1.54 -20.07
C PRO A 55 -4.13 1.67 -20.62
N VAL A 56 -3.65 2.91 -20.82
CA VAL A 56 -2.27 3.19 -21.24
C VAL A 56 -1.22 2.65 -20.26
N HIS A 57 -1.45 2.77 -18.95
CA HIS A 57 -0.54 2.25 -17.93
C HIS A 57 -0.56 0.71 -17.90
N VAL A 58 -1.73 0.10 -18.13
CA VAL A 58 -1.86 -1.36 -18.23
C VAL A 58 -1.05 -1.88 -19.41
N GLN A 59 -1.18 -1.26 -20.59
CA GLN A 59 -0.43 -1.67 -21.78
C GLN A 59 1.07 -1.48 -21.59
N ALA A 60 1.52 -0.35 -21.05
CA ALA A 60 2.93 -0.10 -20.76
C ALA A 60 3.52 -1.15 -19.80
N ARG A 61 2.79 -1.48 -18.72
CA ARG A 61 3.22 -2.51 -17.76
C ARG A 61 3.28 -3.91 -18.38
N LEU A 62 2.30 -4.29 -19.19
CA LEU A 62 2.28 -5.58 -19.88
C LEU A 62 3.35 -5.68 -20.98
N LYS A 63 3.69 -4.57 -21.63
CA LYS A 63 4.78 -4.51 -22.59
C LYS A 63 6.12 -4.72 -21.88
N PHE A 64 6.37 -3.94 -20.83
CA PHE A 64 7.58 -4.06 -20.01
C PHE A 64 7.77 -5.48 -19.47
N ALA A 65 6.74 -6.06 -18.86
CA ALA A 65 6.81 -7.42 -18.30
C ALA A 65 7.06 -8.51 -19.35
N ARG A 66 6.63 -8.31 -20.60
CA ARG A 66 6.90 -9.25 -21.69
C ARG A 66 8.31 -9.10 -22.24
N GLU A 67 8.81 -7.87 -22.33
CA GLU A 67 10.15 -7.57 -22.83
C GLU A 67 11.24 -8.10 -21.89
N HIS A 68 10.97 -8.11 -20.57
CA HIS A 68 11.94 -8.50 -19.55
C HIS A 68 11.58 -9.84 -18.86
N LEU A 69 10.78 -10.69 -19.51
CA LEU A 69 10.31 -11.96 -18.91
C LEU A 69 11.45 -12.97 -18.76
N ASP A 70 12.37 -12.96 -19.72
CA ASP A 70 13.48 -13.92 -19.84
C ASP A 70 14.83 -13.30 -19.42
N ASP A 71 14.80 -12.10 -18.86
CA ASP A 71 16.02 -11.40 -18.42
C ASP A 71 16.66 -12.16 -17.23
N PRO A 72 17.99 -12.35 -17.24
CA PRO A 72 18.71 -13.02 -16.16
C PRO A 72 18.66 -12.19 -14.86
N GLU A 73 18.76 -12.86 -13.71
CA GLU A 73 18.68 -12.19 -12.39
C GLU A 73 19.81 -11.16 -12.19
N GLU A 74 20.97 -11.42 -12.80
CA GLU A 74 22.14 -10.54 -12.78
C GLU A 74 21.88 -9.16 -13.39
N ASP A 75 21.00 -9.06 -14.39
CA ASP A 75 20.65 -7.79 -15.02
C ASP A 75 19.84 -6.89 -14.07
N TRP A 76 19.19 -7.49 -13.07
CA TRP A 76 18.41 -6.75 -12.07
C TRP A 76 19.23 -6.30 -10.86
N GLU A 77 20.36 -6.94 -10.54
CA GLU A 77 21.15 -6.62 -9.33
C GLU A 77 21.58 -5.14 -9.27
N ASN A 78 21.87 -4.52 -10.42
CA ASN A 78 22.26 -3.11 -10.52
C ASN A 78 21.06 -2.15 -10.72
N VAL A 79 19.87 -2.68 -10.97
CA VAL A 79 18.65 -1.91 -11.27
C VAL A 79 17.72 -1.84 -10.06
N ILE A 80 17.92 -2.69 -9.05
CA ILE A 80 17.05 -2.74 -7.88
C ILE A 80 17.30 -1.50 -6.98
N TRP A 81 16.25 -0.69 -6.88
CA TRP A 81 16.14 0.39 -5.92
C TRP A 81 15.07 0.04 -4.88
N TYR A 82 15.43 0.09 -3.61
CA TYR A 82 14.51 -0.02 -2.50
C TYR A 82 14.11 1.37 -2.03
N TYR A 83 12.81 1.62 -1.95
CA TYR A 83 12.28 2.86 -1.44
C TYR A 83 11.73 2.65 -0.03
N LEU A 84 12.29 3.35 0.95
CA LEU A 84 11.89 3.28 2.36
C LEU A 84 11.29 4.61 2.79
N ASN A 85 10.15 4.55 3.49
CA ASN A 85 9.58 5.68 4.21
C ASN A 85 9.78 5.42 5.71
N ILE A 86 10.47 6.32 6.40
CA ILE A 86 10.73 6.20 7.84
C ILE A 86 10.14 7.42 8.55
N ASP A 87 9.10 7.18 9.34
CA ASP A 87 8.52 8.15 10.26
C ASP A 87 9.28 8.14 11.58
N MET A 88 9.93 9.27 11.90
CA MET A 88 10.68 9.43 13.14
C MET A 88 9.89 10.29 14.12
N PHE A 89 9.84 9.83 15.36
CA PHE A 89 9.05 10.46 16.41
C PHE A 89 9.97 11.02 17.48
N GLY A 90 9.66 12.24 17.93
CA GLY A 90 10.40 12.91 18.99
C GLY A 90 10.84 14.32 18.60
N LYS A 91 11.30 15.06 19.61
CA LYS A 91 11.80 16.44 19.47
C LYS A 91 13.29 16.55 19.76
N GLU A 92 13.87 15.51 20.36
CA GLU A 92 15.27 15.45 20.74
C GLU A 92 16.08 14.69 19.67
N LEU A 93 17.27 15.19 19.38
CA LEU A 93 18.06 14.74 18.25
C LEU A 93 18.66 13.34 18.44
N ASP A 94 19.22 13.04 19.62
CA ASP A 94 19.93 11.78 19.84
C ASP A 94 19.00 10.56 19.85
N PRO A 95 17.82 10.59 20.51
CA PRO A 95 16.85 9.50 20.38
C PRO A 95 16.39 9.28 18.93
N VAL A 96 16.17 10.38 18.18
CA VAL A 96 15.75 10.32 16.78
C VAL A 96 16.84 9.74 15.88
N ARG A 97 18.11 10.08 16.11
CA ARG A 97 19.27 9.46 15.43
C ARG A 97 19.34 7.97 15.71
N GLN A 98 19.20 7.56 16.96
CA GLN A 98 19.26 6.15 17.34
C GLN A 98 18.11 5.37 16.69
N GLN A 99 16.90 5.92 16.69
CA GLN A 99 15.75 5.35 16.00
C GLN A 99 16.02 5.17 14.51
N PHE A 100 16.53 6.21 13.84
CA PHE A 100 16.87 6.17 12.42
C PHE A 100 17.85 5.05 12.07
N LEU A 101 18.96 4.96 12.82
CA LEU A 101 19.98 3.93 12.62
C LEU A 101 19.41 2.52 12.82
N CYS A 102 18.62 2.32 13.87
CA CYS A 102 17.97 1.03 14.12
C CYS A 102 17.03 0.62 12.98
N HIS A 103 16.23 1.56 12.45
CA HIS A 103 15.35 1.28 11.31
C HIS A 103 16.15 0.95 10.05
N LEU A 104 17.14 1.77 9.71
CA LEU A 104 17.98 1.52 8.55
C LEU A 104 18.64 0.15 8.64
N GLN A 105 19.36 -0.14 9.73
CA GLN A 105 20.02 -1.43 9.92
C GLN A 105 19.05 -2.61 9.81
N ARG A 106 17.87 -2.52 10.44
CA ARG A 106 16.88 -3.59 10.39
C ARG A 106 16.33 -3.83 8.98
N HIS A 107 16.14 -2.76 8.20
CA HIS A 107 15.50 -2.85 6.88
C HIS A 107 16.48 -3.04 5.73
N THR A 108 17.74 -2.64 5.88
CA THR A 108 18.74 -2.70 4.79
C THR A 108 19.76 -3.81 4.95
N ALA A 109 19.89 -4.45 6.12
CA ALA A 109 20.93 -5.47 6.37
C ALA A 109 20.91 -6.66 5.39
N THR A 110 19.76 -6.98 4.81
CA THR A 110 19.61 -8.09 3.85
C THR A 110 19.35 -7.63 2.42
N LEU A 111 19.33 -6.32 2.15
CA LEU A 111 19.02 -5.78 0.83
C LEU A 111 20.30 -5.74 -0.03
N LYS A 112 20.17 -6.18 -1.27
CA LYS A 112 21.21 -6.06 -2.30
C LYS A 112 20.72 -5.09 -3.36
N GLY A 113 21.28 -3.88 -3.37
CA GLY A 113 20.89 -2.82 -4.30
C GLY A 113 20.96 -1.44 -3.67
N HIS A 114 20.46 -0.45 -4.38
CA HIS A 114 20.45 0.93 -3.92
C HIS A 114 19.24 1.18 -3.01
N VAL A 115 19.40 1.98 -1.96
CA VAL A 115 18.32 2.33 -1.03
C VAL A 115 18.09 3.83 -1.08
N MET A 116 16.86 4.22 -1.43
CA MET A 116 16.37 5.58 -1.28
C MET A 116 15.48 5.63 -0.06
N CYS A 117 15.80 6.51 0.90
CA CYS A 117 15.02 6.67 2.11
C CYS A 117 14.41 8.07 2.16
N GLN A 118 13.08 8.14 2.25
CA GLN A 118 12.36 9.35 2.61
C GLN A 118 12.12 9.32 4.12
N VAL A 119 12.55 10.40 4.78
CA VAL A 119 12.54 10.48 6.24
C VAL A 119 11.63 11.63 6.66
N PHE A 120 10.72 11.33 7.58
CA PHE A 120 9.75 12.27 8.13
C PHE A 120 10.15 12.56 9.58
N LEU A 121 10.29 13.84 9.93
CA LEU A 121 10.72 14.27 11.26
C LEU A 121 10.23 15.67 11.60
N HIS A 122 10.30 15.98 12.89
CA HIS A 122 10.01 17.31 13.41
C HIS A 122 10.90 18.38 12.71
N PRO A 123 10.33 19.47 12.16
CA PRO A 123 11.08 20.38 11.28
C PRO A 123 12.37 20.98 11.88
N PRO A 124 12.44 21.35 13.18
CA PRO A 124 13.70 21.75 13.82
C PRO A 124 14.84 20.74 13.76
N LEU A 125 14.53 19.45 13.58
CA LEU A 125 15.53 18.38 13.52
C LEU A 125 16.04 18.11 12.09
N TRP A 126 15.48 18.75 11.05
CA TRP A 126 15.88 18.50 9.67
C TRP A 126 17.35 18.79 9.41
N LYS A 127 17.80 20.01 9.72
CA LYS A 127 19.19 20.42 9.44
C LYS A 127 20.20 19.55 10.19
N PRO A 128 20.06 19.31 11.51
CA PRO A 128 20.95 18.40 12.22
C PRO A 128 20.93 16.96 11.69
N MET A 129 19.79 16.48 11.18
CA MET A 129 19.68 15.14 10.58
C MET A 129 20.33 15.08 9.19
N VAL A 130 20.18 16.10 8.36
CA VAL A 130 20.86 16.19 7.05
C VAL A 130 22.38 16.23 7.23
N GLU A 131 22.87 17.02 8.18
CA GLU A 131 24.30 17.05 8.52
C GLU A 131 24.78 15.68 9.03
N PHE A 132 24.00 15.01 9.87
CA PHE A 132 24.29 13.64 10.30
C PHE A 132 24.37 12.66 9.12
N CYS A 133 23.38 12.67 8.22
CA CYS A 133 23.36 11.79 7.05
C CYS A 133 24.54 12.02 6.09
N ARG A 134 24.89 13.28 5.82
CA ARG A 134 26.01 13.63 4.93
C ARG A 134 27.36 13.31 5.56
N ASN A 135 27.57 13.70 6.82
CA ASN A 135 28.89 13.66 7.43
C ASN A 135 29.23 12.30 8.06
N ILE A 136 28.23 11.59 8.59
CA ILE A 136 28.45 10.33 9.33
C ILE A 136 28.08 9.12 8.48
N LEU A 137 26.92 9.16 7.83
CA LEU A 137 26.45 8.03 7.02
C LEU A 137 26.93 8.08 5.57
N ASN A 138 27.58 9.18 5.16
CA ASN A 138 28.06 9.41 3.79
C ASN A 138 26.97 9.18 2.73
N VAL A 139 25.74 9.60 3.02
CA VAL A 139 24.58 9.46 2.12
C VAL A 139 24.34 10.76 1.37
N GLU A 140 24.10 10.65 0.07
CA GLU A 140 23.74 11.78 -0.76
C GLU A 140 22.27 12.19 -0.55
N LEU A 141 22.03 13.49 -0.40
CA LEU A 141 20.67 14.02 -0.34
C LEU A 141 20.14 14.23 -1.76
N VAL A 142 19.24 13.35 -2.20
CA VAL A 142 18.73 13.35 -3.59
C VAL A 142 17.65 14.41 -3.80
N LYS A 143 16.80 14.70 -2.80
CA LYS A 143 15.73 15.71 -2.88
C LYS A 143 15.45 16.38 -1.53
N GLU A 144 15.26 17.70 -1.55
CA GLU A 144 14.81 18.50 -0.40
C GLU A 144 13.29 18.70 -0.49
N TYR A 145 12.51 17.81 0.11
CA TYR A 145 11.08 18.05 0.32
C TYR A 145 10.89 18.71 1.69
N THR A 146 10.89 20.05 1.73
CA THR A 146 10.75 20.84 2.97
C THR A 146 9.31 20.97 3.44
N GLU A 147 8.33 20.51 2.65
CA GLU A 147 6.91 20.69 2.94
C GLU A 147 6.18 19.36 2.81
N GLN A 148 5.87 18.76 3.95
CA GLN A 148 4.83 17.75 4.06
C GLN A 148 3.71 18.30 4.93
N CYS A 149 2.61 18.68 4.26
CA CYS A 149 1.37 19.00 4.96
C CYS A 149 0.82 17.70 5.55
N VAL A 150 0.91 17.57 6.87
CA VAL A 150 0.11 16.58 7.60
C VAL A 150 -1.34 17.04 7.49
N LEU A 151 -2.11 16.42 6.60
CA LEU A 151 -3.57 16.47 6.66
C LEU A 151 -3.99 15.56 7.81
N GLU A 152 -3.86 16.05 9.04
CA GLU A 152 -4.79 15.65 10.09
C GLU A 152 -6.14 16.30 9.71
N SER A 153 -6.79 15.74 8.69
CA SER A 153 -8.23 15.83 8.67
C SER A 153 -8.68 15.02 9.87
N ASP A 154 -9.04 15.70 10.95
CA ASP A 154 -10.13 15.25 11.81
C ASP A 154 -11.26 14.87 10.84
N VAL A 155 -11.36 13.58 10.56
CA VAL A 155 -12.48 13.01 9.82
C VAL A 155 -13.66 13.11 10.77
N ILE A 156 -14.30 14.28 10.78
CA ILE A 156 -15.66 14.48 11.29
C ILE A 156 -16.60 14.37 10.10
#